data_AF-A0A1Y3MXU4-F1
#
_entry.id   AF-A0A1Y3MXU4-F1
#
_cell.length_a   1.000
_cell.length_b   1.000
_cell.length_c   1.000
_cell.angle_alpha   90.00
_cell.angle_beta   90.00
_cell.angle_gamma   90.00
#
_symmetry.space_group_name_H-M   'P 1'
#
loop_
_entity.id
_entity.type
_entity.pdbx_description
1 polymer ?
#
loop_
_entity_poly.entity_id
_entity_poly.type
_entity_poly.pdbx_seq_one_letter_code
_entity_poly.pdbx_strand_id
1 'polypeptide(L)'
;MRFNTLLKLTSLLSLVNVAYSFSGRMTYFGEGSKRPSSRSPPACGIDGVDLKTDYFVALNENQYRASLRKSNNSNTATVCNKCVKVTYKNKWAVGRIIDECPSKYCKSRALDLSPTLFGKLEKLKVGVINASWEYIDCSYLGKSGSGSGHNSGSGSGSGSGSGSGSNDKLPTSTGKCGKGVAICGSGLCCSQYGYCGSTSEYCGKGCQSEFGKCNGTGSGSGSGSQKIGKGDRCGKGIGRCASGLCCSKYGWCDNTSSHCGAGCQRQFGRCN
;
A
#
# COMPACT_ATOMS: atom_id res chain seq x y z
N MET A 1 -25.54 -44.85 46.36
CA MET A 1 -24.49 -43.88 46.78
C MET A 1 -23.46 -43.84 45.66
N ARG A 2 -23.52 -42.81 44.79
CA ARG A 2 -22.67 -41.61 44.79
C ARG A 2 -21.25 -41.85 44.22
N PHE A 3 -21.10 -41.31 42.99
CA PHE A 3 -19.96 -40.60 42.39
C PHE A 3 -18.56 -41.24 42.39
N ASN A 4 -17.99 -41.40 41.20
CA ASN A 4 -16.78 -40.67 40.81
C ASN A 4 -16.54 -40.77 39.30
N THR A 5 -17.25 -39.94 38.54
CA THR A 5 -16.88 -39.60 37.17
C THR A 5 -15.61 -38.75 37.24
N LEU A 6 -14.46 -39.31 36.85
CA LEU A 6 -13.23 -38.55 36.66
C LEU A 6 -13.47 -37.48 35.59
N LEU A 7 -13.71 -36.23 36.02
CA LEU A 7 -13.48 -35.07 35.18
C LEU A 7 -11.98 -34.97 34.93
N LYS A 8 -11.52 -35.45 33.78
CA LYS A 8 -10.26 -35.00 33.19
C LYS A 8 -10.42 -33.50 32.87
N LEU A 9 -10.02 -32.63 33.80
CA LEU A 9 -9.73 -31.23 33.49
C LEU A 9 -8.54 -31.23 32.50
N THR A 10 -8.86 -31.28 31.22
CA THR A 10 -7.92 -30.84 30.19
C THR A 10 -7.84 -29.33 30.33
N SER A 11 -6.79 -28.88 31.00
CA SER A 11 -6.44 -27.47 31.12
C SER A 11 -6.21 -26.92 29.71
N LEU A 12 -7.25 -26.30 29.15
CA LEU A 12 -7.14 -25.44 27.99
C LEU A 12 -6.38 -24.18 28.44
N LEU A 13 -5.05 -24.20 28.37
CA LEU A 13 -4.29 -22.96 28.25
C LEU A 13 -4.70 -22.32 26.91
N SER A 14 -5.74 -21.50 26.94
CA SER A 14 -5.98 -20.54 25.88
C SER A 14 -4.73 -19.65 25.84
N LEU A 15 -3.92 -19.79 24.79
CA LEU A 15 -2.84 -18.86 24.49
C LEU A 15 -3.49 -17.51 24.21
N VAL A 16 -3.66 -16.71 25.26
CA VAL A 16 -4.03 -15.31 25.13
C VAL A 16 -2.85 -14.67 24.42
N ASN A 17 -2.98 -14.44 23.11
CA ASN A 17 -2.04 -13.61 22.37
C ASN A 17 -2.16 -12.21 22.96
N VAL A 18 -1.34 -11.92 23.97
CA VAL A 18 -1.18 -10.57 24.50
C VAL A 18 -0.61 -9.75 23.35
N ALA A 19 -1.47 -8.98 22.68
CA ALA A 19 -1.04 -8.03 21.68
C ALA A 19 -0.20 -6.97 22.40
N TYR A 20 1.12 -7.02 22.21
CA TYR A 20 2.03 -6.02 22.76
C TYR A 20 1.81 -4.71 22.00
N SER A 21 0.97 -3.85 22.58
CA SER A 21 0.77 -2.49 22.10
C SER A 21 1.83 -1.57 22.72
N PHE A 22 2.44 -0.75 21.87
CA PHE A 22 3.30 0.35 22.27
C PHE A 22 2.49 1.64 22.25
N SER A 23 2.90 2.62 23.04
CA SER A 23 2.38 3.99 22.94
C SER A 23 3.54 4.96 22.90
N GLY A 24 3.44 5.98 22.05
CA GLY A 24 4.52 6.91 21.81
C GLY A 24 4.09 8.15 21.03
N ARG A 25 5.06 9.04 20.81
CA ARG A 25 4.91 10.25 20.01
C ARG A 25 5.00 9.90 18.53
N MET A 26 4.02 10.34 17.74
CA MET A 26 4.02 10.20 16.29
C MET A 26 4.12 11.55 15.63
N THR A 27 5.06 11.68 14.70
CA THR A 27 5.21 12.82 13.79
C THR A 27 5.04 12.34 12.35
N TYR A 28 5.32 13.21 11.39
CA TYR A 28 5.51 12.80 10.02
C TYR A 28 6.73 13.47 9.39
N PHE A 29 7.27 12.82 8.37
CA PHE A 29 8.45 13.25 7.62
C PHE A 29 8.22 13.06 6.11
N GLY A 30 9.09 13.66 5.28
CA GLY A 30 8.98 13.57 3.83
C GLY A 30 8.34 14.78 3.12
N GLU A 31 8.03 15.87 3.82
CA GLU A 31 7.70 17.15 3.17
C GLU A 31 8.99 17.93 2.83
N GLY A 32 9.11 18.40 1.58
CA GLY A 32 10.19 19.30 1.13
C GLY A 32 11.59 18.73 1.22
N SER A 33 12.01 17.94 0.21
CA SER A 33 13.40 17.45 0.02
C SER A 33 13.99 16.62 1.16
N LYS A 34 13.21 16.27 2.18
CA LYS A 34 13.65 15.51 3.35
C LYS A 34 13.27 14.03 3.19
N ARG A 35 14.14 13.19 3.76
CA ARG A 35 14.21 11.72 3.62
C ARG A 35 12.86 11.03 3.87
N PRO A 36 12.62 9.83 3.30
CA PRO A 36 13.45 9.13 2.32
C PRO A 36 13.42 9.86 0.97
N SER A 37 14.44 9.72 0.13
CA SER A 37 14.45 10.24 -1.25
C SER A 37 15.39 9.42 -2.11
N SER A 38 15.37 9.59 -3.44
CA SER A 38 16.33 8.92 -4.34
C SER A 38 17.80 9.22 -4.02
N ARG A 39 18.10 10.33 -3.34
CA ARG A 39 19.45 10.72 -2.88
C ARG A 39 19.74 10.35 -1.42
N SER A 40 18.76 9.81 -0.71
CA SER A 40 18.88 9.37 0.67
C SER A 40 17.89 8.22 0.88
N PRO A 41 18.27 7.00 0.45
CA PRO A 41 17.39 5.84 0.56
C PRO A 41 17.04 5.59 2.02
N PRO A 42 15.86 5.02 2.28
CA PRO A 42 15.46 4.68 3.64
C PRO A 42 16.38 3.59 4.20
N ALA A 43 16.56 3.53 5.52
CA ALA A 43 17.52 2.65 6.20
C ALA A 43 17.35 1.17 5.85
N CYS A 44 16.13 0.72 5.54
CA CYS A 44 15.88 -0.66 5.09
C CYS A 44 16.38 -0.97 3.67
N GLY A 45 16.89 0.02 2.92
CA GLY A 45 17.37 -0.17 1.55
C GLY A 45 16.26 -0.57 0.58
N ILE A 46 15.02 -0.10 0.82
CA ILE A 46 13.88 -0.40 -0.04
C ILE A 46 13.79 0.67 -1.13
N ASP A 47 13.76 0.22 -2.38
CA ASP A 47 13.49 1.05 -3.56
C ASP A 47 11.99 1.16 -3.86
N GLY A 48 11.62 2.16 -4.66
CA GLY A 48 10.27 2.25 -5.23
C GLY A 48 9.17 2.72 -4.27
N VAL A 49 9.52 3.33 -3.14
CA VAL A 49 8.56 3.97 -2.24
C VAL A 49 8.07 5.29 -2.84
N ASP A 50 6.76 5.42 -3.05
CA ASP A 50 6.15 6.69 -3.42
C ASP A 50 5.88 7.52 -2.17
N LEU A 51 6.76 8.51 -1.95
CA LEU A 51 6.71 9.42 -0.81
C LEU A 51 5.40 10.21 -0.68
N LYS A 52 4.61 10.30 -1.76
CA LYS A 52 3.35 11.04 -1.77
C LYS A 52 2.14 10.17 -1.45
N THR A 53 2.21 8.86 -1.70
CA THR A 53 1.01 8.00 -1.64
C THR A 53 1.17 6.80 -0.72
N ASP A 54 2.40 6.33 -0.48
CA ASP A 54 2.65 5.14 0.31
C ASP A 54 2.53 5.39 1.81
N TYR A 55 2.17 4.31 2.51
CA TYR A 55 1.99 4.29 3.96
C TYR A 55 3.27 3.71 4.56
N PHE A 56 4.27 4.57 4.74
CA PHE A 56 5.54 4.17 5.33
C PHE A 56 5.76 4.77 6.71
N VAL A 57 6.69 4.17 7.45
CA VAL A 57 7.02 4.47 8.84
C VAL A 57 8.54 4.41 9.03
N ALA A 58 9.08 5.36 9.78
CA ALA A 58 10.39 5.29 10.39
C ALA A 58 10.26 4.88 11.87
N LEU A 59 10.92 3.79 12.27
CA LEU A 59 10.93 3.32 13.64
C LEU A 59 12.05 4.00 14.41
N ASN A 60 11.83 4.39 15.68
CA ASN A 60 12.90 4.96 16.50
C ASN A 60 14.17 4.09 16.52
N GLU A 61 15.31 4.78 16.54
CA GLU A 61 16.66 4.24 16.52
C GLU A 61 16.87 3.07 17.48
N ASN A 62 16.41 3.17 18.73
CA ASN A 62 16.63 2.11 19.72
C ASN A 62 15.98 0.78 19.31
N GLN A 63 14.72 0.81 18.87
CA GLN A 63 14.03 -0.42 18.44
C GLN A 63 14.53 -0.90 17.07
N TYR A 64 14.92 0.01 16.18
CA TYR A 64 15.46 -0.35 14.88
C TYR A 64 16.83 -1.03 15.00
N ARG A 65 17.77 -0.40 15.71
CA ARG A 65 19.15 -0.88 15.87
C ARG A 65 19.24 -2.16 16.70
N ALA A 66 18.36 -2.33 17.68
CA ALA A 66 18.25 -3.59 18.43
C ALA A 66 17.87 -4.79 17.55
N SER A 67 17.36 -4.55 16.34
CA SER A 67 16.90 -5.60 15.42
C SER A 67 17.90 -5.95 14.31
N LEU A 68 19.06 -5.28 14.27
CA LEU A 68 20.09 -5.48 13.26
C LEU A 68 20.68 -6.88 13.32
N ARG A 69 20.72 -7.58 12.18
CA ARG A 69 21.51 -8.81 12.06
C ARG A 69 23.01 -8.52 11.92
N LYS A 70 23.35 -7.38 11.31
CA LYS A 70 24.73 -6.87 11.18
C LYS A 70 24.75 -5.41 11.65
N SER A 71 25.52 -5.12 12.69
CA SER A 71 25.56 -3.80 13.34
C SER A 71 26.01 -2.65 12.42
N ASN A 72 26.83 -2.95 11.40
CA ASN A 72 27.35 -1.98 10.44
C ASN A 72 26.48 -1.83 9.18
N ASN A 73 25.33 -2.50 9.10
CA ASN A 73 24.47 -2.44 7.92
C ASN A 73 22.99 -2.35 8.29
N SER A 74 22.43 -1.15 8.20
CA SER A 74 21.06 -0.84 8.58
C SER A 74 20.01 -1.65 7.82
N ASN A 75 20.26 -2.03 6.55
CA ASN A 75 19.29 -2.78 5.76
C ASN A 75 19.05 -4.22 6.27
N THR A 76 19.86 -4.68 7.23
CA THR A 76 19.74 -6.01 7.82
C THR A 76 18.82 -6.06 9.04
N ALA A 77 18.22 -4.93 9.42
CA ALA A 77 17.26 -4.85 10.52
C ALA A 77 16.06 -5.78 10.28
N THR A 78 15.79 -6.68 11.23
CA THR A 78 14.66 -7.62 11.14
C THR A 78 13.29 -6.94 11.26
N VAL A 79 13.24 -5.65 11.64
CA VAL A 79 12.01 -4.85 11.59
C VAL A 79 11.68 -4.34 10.18
N CYS A 80 12.64 -4.37 9.26
CA CYS A 80 12.40 -3.93 7.89
C CYS A 80 11.29 -4.74 7.23
N ASN A 81 10.44 -4.04 6.46
CA ASN A 81 9.25 -4.58 5.82
C ASN A 81 8.14 -5.08 6.75
N LYS A 82 8.30 -5.03 8.08
CA LYS A 82 7.19 -5.29 9.00
C LYS A 82 6.18 -4.16 8.94
N CYS A 83 4.91 -4.49 9.22
CA CYS A 83 3.83 -3.52 9.23
C CYS A 83 3.38 -3.23 10.66
N VAL A 84 2.97 -1.99 10.88
CA VAL A 84 2.42 -1.53 12.16
C VAL A 84 1.05 -0.92 11.94
N LYS A 85 0.11 -1.24 12.82
CA LYS A 85 -1.18 -0.54 12.91
C LYS A 85 -1.03 0.56 13.94
N VAL A 86 -1.20 1.80 13.51
CA VAL A 86 -1.25 2.97 14.41
C VAL A 86 -2.71 3.29 14.70
N THR A 87 -3.05 3.43 15.97
CA THR A 87 -4.40 3.76 16.43
C THR A 87 -4.37 5.07 17.20
N TYR A 88 -5.18 6.03 16.78
CA TYR A 88 -5.30 7.34 17.41
C TYR A 88 -6.77 7.76 17.50
N LYS A 89 -7.25 8.02 18.71
CA LYS A 89 -8.68 8.23 19.01
C LYS A 89 -9.49 7.04 18.47
N ASN A 90 -10.50 7.29 17.64
CA ASN A 90 -11.29 6.25 16.99
C ASN A 90 -10.75 5.86 15.61
N LYS A 91 -9.56 6.29 15.19
CA LYS A 91 -9.02 6.03 13.85
C LYS A 91 -7.84 5.09 13.90
N TRP A 92 -7.62 4.37 12.81
CA TRP A 92 -6.43 3.56 12.62
C TRP A 92 -5.94 3.59 11.18
N ALA A 93 -4.64 3.36 11.00
CA ALA A 93 -4.00 3.20 9.69
C ALA A 93 -2.80 2.25 9.81
N VAL A 94 -2.49 1.53 8.73
CA VAL A 94 -1.41 0.54 8.72
C VAL A 94 -0.31 0.96 7.74
N GLY A 95 0.92 1.04 8.25
CA GLY A 95 2.09 1.41 7.48
C GLY A 95 3.22 0.40 7.60
N ARG A 96 4.13 0.42 6.62
CA ARG A 96 5.33 -0.42 6.57
C ARG A 96 6.52 0.31 7.16
N ILE A 97 7.31 -0.38 7.99
CA ILE A 97 8.60 0.12 8.46
C ILE A 97 9.59 0.02 7.31
N ILE A 98 10.07 1.17 6.86
CA ILE A 98 11.09 1.27 5.81
C ILE A 98 12.34 1.99 6.30
N ASP A 99 12.25 2.78 7.36
CA ASP A 99 13.32 3.69 7.76
C ASP A 99 13.58 3.66 9.27
N GLU A 100 14.69 4.28 9.65
CA GLU A 100 15.10 4.53 11.03
C GLU A 100 14.86 6.01 11.35
N CYS A 101 14.22 6.30 12.49
CA CYS A 101 14.11 7.65 13.00
C CYS A 101 15.16 7.91 14.10
N PRO A 102 16.11 8.84 13.92
CA PRO A 102 17.18 9.10 14.87
C PRO A 102 16.67 9.50 16.27
N SER A 103 17.38 9.08 17.32
CA SER A 103 17.08 9.31 18.74
C SER A 103 16.97 10.80 19.14
N LYS A 104 17.56 11.70 18.34
CA LYS A 104 17.39 13.16 18.45
C LYS A 104 15.94 13.57 18.23
N TYR A 105 15.22 12.91 17.34
CA TYR A 105 13.85 13.24 16.93
C TYR A 105 12.82 12.25 17.50
N CYS A 106 13.14 10.95 17.47
CA CYS A 106 12.27 9.89 17.95
C CYS A 106 12.82 9.23 19.22
N LYS A 107 12.17 9.51 20.35
CA LYS A 107 12.42 8.79 21.60
C LYS A 107 11.86 7.36 21.52
N SER A 108 12.09 6.57 22.57
CA SER A 108 11.57 5.19 22.65
C SER A 108 10.07 5.13 22.32
N ARG A 109 9.67 4.15 21.51
CA ARG A 109 8.29 3.91 21.03
C ARG A 109 7.71 4.97 20.09
N ALA A 110 8.46 6.03 19.77
CA ALA A 110 8.05 7.00 18.77
C ALA A 110 8.15 6.42 17.36
N LEU A 111 7.27 6.91 16.48
CA LEU A 111 7.25 6.60 15.06
C LEU A 111 7.24 7.92 14.27
N ASP A 112 7.96 7.96 13.15
CA ASP A 112 7.78 9.01 12.15
C ASP A 112 6.98 8.44 10.99
N LEU A 113 5.82 9.01 10.69
CA LEU A 113 4.87 8.48 9.71
C LEU A 113 5.04 9.17 8.35
N SER A 114 4.64 8.51 7.27
CA SER A 114 4.39 9.22 6.02
C SER A 114 3.27 10.27 6.19
N PRO A 115 3.27 11.38 5.45
CA PRO A 115 2.20 12.38 5.53
C PRO A 115 0.84 11.78 5.17
N THR A 116 0.82 10.84 4.21
CA THR A 116 -0.39 10.15 3.77
C THR A 116 -0.99 9.25 4.85
N LEU A 117 -0.16 8.53 5.61
CA LEU A 117 -0.61 7.74 6.75
C LEU A 117 -1.06 8.65 7.91
N PHE A 118 -0.26 9.66 8.27
CA PHE A 118 -0.61 10.60 9.34
C PHE A 118 -1.95 11.29 9.05
N GLY A 119 -2.17 11.69 7.79
CA GLY A 119 -3.41 12.29 7.31
C GLY A 119 -4.67 11.43 7.50
N LYS A 120 -4.54 10.10 7.65
CA LYS A 120 -5.66 9.22 8.02
C LYS A 120 -6.03 9.31 9.50
N LEU A 121 -5.08 9.68 10.34
CA LEU A 121 -5.27 9.79 11.79
C LEU A 121 -5.66 11.22 12.18
N GLU A 122 -4.94 12.22 11.68
CA GLU A 122 -5.12 13.63 12.03
C GLU A 122 -4.65 14.57 10.90
N LYS A 123 -5.12 15.81 10.89
CA LYS A 123 -4.67 16.82 9.92
C LYS A 123 -3.18 17.11 10.11
N LEU A 124 -2.42 17.19 9.02
CA LEU A 124 -0.97 17.46 9.05
C LEU A 124 -0.59 18.71 9.85
N LYS A 125 -1.44 19.75 9.85
CA LYS A 125 -1.23 20.98 10.64
C LYS A 125 -1.11 20.75 12.16
N VAL A 126 -1.59 19.61 12.67
CA VAL A 126 -1.42 19.25 14.08
C VAL A 126 0.03 18.87 14.38
N GLY A 127 0.77 18.34 13.39
CA GLY A 127 2.19 18.05 13.47
C GLY A 127 2.53 16.79 14.28
N VAL A 128 1.97 16.68 15.49
CA VAL A 128 2.35 15.68 16.49
C VAL A 128 1.10 15.10 17.15
N ILE A 129 1.05 13.79 17.28
CA ILE A 129 0.05 13.09 18.07
C ILE A 129 0.70 12.09 19.03
N ASN A 130 0.04 11.75 20.12
CA ASN A 130 0.39 10.59 20.95
C ASN A 130 -0.60 9.47 20.64
N ALA A 131 -0.10 8.35 20.15
CA ALA A 131 -0.92 7.25 19.63
C ALA A 131 -0.41 5.90 20.15
N SER A 132 -1.25 4.87 20.03
CA SER A 132 -0.83 3.49 20.23
C SER A 132 -0.49 2.83 18.90
N TRP A 133 0.38 1.82 18.93
CA TRP A 133 0.67 1.02 17.75
C TRP A 133 1.05 -0.41 18.13
N GLU A 134 0.88 -1.31 17.18
CA GLU A 134 1.23 -2.72 17.32
C GLU A 134 1.74 -3.25 15.98
N TYR A 135 2.57 -4.30 16.02
CA TYR A 135 2.89 -5.04 14.81
C TYR A 135 1.65 -5.75 14.30
N ILE A 136 1.47 -5.73 12.98
CA ILE A 136 0.35 -6.40 12.31
C ILE A 136 0.85 -7.08 11.03
N ASP A 137 0.09 -8.08 10.57
CA ASP A 137 0.33 -8.70 9.27
C ASP A 137 0.24 -7.66 8.14
N CYS A 138 1.18 -7.74 7.20
CA CYS A 138 1.28 -6.77 6.11
C CYS A 138 0.17 -6.88 5.05
N SER A 139 -0.71 -7.88 5.11
CA SER A 139 -1.96 -7.89 4.33
C SER A 139 -2.91 -6.73 4.67
N TYR A 140 -2.65 -6.00 5.75
CA TYR A 140 -3.37 -4.79 6.11
C TYR A 140 -2.69 -3.49 5.65
N LEU A 141 -1.50 -3.54 5.04
CA LEU A 141 -0.77 -2.35 4.60
C LEU A 141 -1.66 -1.44 3.71
N GLY A 142 -1.64 -0.14 4.00
CA GLY A 142 -2.44 0.86 3.27
C GLY A 142 -3.91 0.92 3.68
N LYS A 143 -4.39 0.01 4.54
CA LYS A 143 -5.74 0.09 5.09
C LYS A 143 -5.81 1.12 6.21
N SER A 144 -6.96 1.77 6.30
CA SER A 144 -7.31 2.71 7.37
C SER A 144 -8.80 2.65 7.67
N GLY A 145 -9.21 3.02 8.87
CA GLY A 145 -10.61 3.01 9.25
C GLY A 145 -10.92 3.90 10.44
N SER A 146 -12.21 4.00 10.77
CA SER A 146 -12.74 4.63 11.97
C SER A 146 -13.62 3.62 12.72
N GLY A 147 -13.45 3.51 14.03
CA GLY A 147 -14.09 2.55 14.92
C GLY A 147 -13.08 1.81 15.80
N SER A 148 -13.45 1.59 17.07
CA SER A 148 -12.73 0.72 18.01
C SER A 148 -13.06 -0.74 17.72
N GLY A 149 -12.55 -1.26 16.60
CA GLY A 149 -12.72 -2.67 16.22
C GLY A 149 -11.48 -3.48 16.56
N HIS A 150 -11.42 -4.03 17.77
CA HIS A 150 -10.68 -5.26 17.99
C HIS A 150 -11.37 -6.36 17.19
N ASN A 151 -10.68 -6.98 16.25
CA ASN A 151 -10.95 -8.39 15.97
C ASN A 151 -9.63 -9.09 15.66
N SER A 152 -8.93 -9.42 16.74
CA SER A 152 -8.03 -10.57 16.74
C SER A 152 -8.92 -11.80 16.75
N GLY A 153 -9.19 -12.36 15.57
CA GLY A 153 -10.01 -13.54 15.41
C GLY A 153 -9.44 -14.42 14.31
N SER A 154 -8.56 -15.35 14.68
CA SER A 154 -8.34 -16.56 13.91
C SER A 154 -9.67 -17.33 13.91
N GLY A 155 -10.41 -17.25 12.82
CA GLY A 155 -11.65 -17.99 12.60
C GLY A 155 -11.52 -18.83 11.35
N SER A 156 -11.14 -20.10 11.52
CA SER A 156 -11.45 -21.15 10.55
C SER A 156 -12.98 -21.26 10.49
N GLY A 157 -13.56 -20.71 9.43
CA GLY A 157 -15.00 -20.75 9.18
C GLY A 157 -15.25 -21.23 7.77
N SER A 158 -15.39 -22.54 7.61
CA SER A 158 -16.07 -23.13 6.46
C SER A 158 -17.52 -22.63 6.48
N GLY A 159 -17.79 -21.63 5.66
CA GLY A 159 -19.12 -21.04 5.48
C GLY A 159 -19.47 -21.08 4.00
N SER A 160 -20.06 -22.19 3.56
CA SER A 160 -20.83 -22.24 2.32
C SER A 160 -21.99 -21.25 2.44
N GLY A 161 -21.86 -20.12 1.75
CA GLY A 161 -22.87 -19.07 1.69
C GLY A 161 -22.99 -18.59 0.27
N SER A 162 -23.78 -19.30 -0.54
CA SER A 162 -24.27 -18.82 -1.81
C SER A 162 -25.12 -17.58 -1.57
N GLY A 163 -24.65 -16.44 -2.07
CA GLY A 163 -25.36 -15.16 -2.06
C GLY A 163 -24.85 -14.31 -3.21
N SER A 164 -25.57 -14.36 -4.32
CA SER A 164 -25.29 -13.67 -5.57
C SER A 164 -25.82 -12.23 -5.55
N GLY A 165 -25.03 -11.30 -6.09
CA GLY A 165 -25.40 -9.92 -6.45
C GLY A 165 -25.05 -8.87 -5.38
N SER A 166 -24.25 -7.83 -5.63
CA SER A 166 -23.84 -7.21 -6.90
C SER A 166 -22.72 -6.17 -6.68
N ASN A 167 -21.80 -6.09 -7.65
CA ASN A 167 -20.96 -4.92 -7.99
C ASN A 167 -19.89 -4.40 -7.00
N ASP A 168 -19.12 -5.28 -6.36
CA ASP A 168 -17.93 -4.83 -5.63
C ASP A 168 -16.68 -4.86 -6.51
N LYS A 169 -16.21 -3.66 -6.86
CA LYS A 169 -14.84 -3.46 -7.36
C LYS A 169 -13.88 -4.01 -6.32
N LEU A 170 -13.13 -5.06 -6.68
CA LEU A 170 -12.11 -5.65 -5.81
C LEU A 170 -11.12 -4.59 -5.29
N PRO A 171 -10.65 -4.70 -4.02
CA PRO A 171 -9.72 -3.75 -3.44
C PRO A 171 -8.35 -3.80 -4.16
N THR A 172 -7.57 -2.72 -4.07
CA THR A 172 -6.21 -2.68 -4.62
C THR A 172 -5.16 -3.17 -3.60
N SER A 173 -4.13 -3.89 -4.03
CA SER A 173 -3.14 -4.56 -3.17
C SER A 173 -1.74 -4.54 -3.79
N THR A 174 -0.67 -4.54 -2.98
CA THR A 174 0.71 -4.81 -3.43
C THR A 174 1.20 -6.19 -2.97
N GLY A 175 0.31 -7.00 -2.37
CA GLY A 175 0.62 -8.30 -1.77
C GLY A 175 -0.05 -9.44 -2.52
N LYS A 176 -1.20 -9.92 -2.05
CA LYS A 176 -2.01 -10.93 -2.76
C LYS A 176 -2.94 -10.30 -3.79
N CYS A 177 -3.27 -11.03 -4.84
CA CYS A 177 -4.20 -10.68 -5.91
C CYS A 177 -4.92 -11.93 -6.43
N GLY A 178 -5.97 -11.71 -7.22
CA GLY A 178 -6.77 -12.80 -7.78
C GLY A 178 -8.27 -12.56 -7.59
N LYS A 179 -9.07 -13.43 -8.21
CA LYS A 179 -10.53 -13.39 -8.13
C LYS A 179 -11.00 -13.43 -6.69
N GLY A 180 -11.84 -12.47 -6.30
CA GLY A 180 -12.36 -12.37 -4.93
C GLY A 180 -11.33 -11.90 -3.88
N VAL A 181 -10.08 -11.63 -4.27
CA VAL A 181 -9.00 -11.22 -3.37
C VAL A 181 -8.70 -9.73 -3.53
N ALA A 182 -8.05 -9.34 -4.63
CA ALA A 182 -7.63 -7.96 -4.89
C ALA A 182 -7.10 -7.80 -6.31
N ILE A 183 -7.06 -6.55 -6.78
CA ILE A 183 -6.35 -6.11 -7.98
C ILE A 183 -5.00 -5.53 -7.55
N CYS A 184 -3.93 -5.81 -8.29
CA CYS A 184 -2.62 -5.28 -8.01
C CYS A 184 -2.56 -3.76 -8.22
N GLY A 185 -1.77 -3.10 -7.38
CA GLY A 185 -1.47 -1.67 -7.49
C GLY A 185 -0.96 -1.27 -8.88
N SER A 186 -1.12 0.02 -9.21
CA SER A 186 -0.69 0.54 -10.51
C SER A 186 0.77 0.17 -10.80
N GLY A 187 1.01 -0.48 -11.94
CA GLY A 187 2.36 -0.89 -12.33
C GLY A 187 2.75 -2.31 -11.92
N LEU A 188 1.97 -2.96 -11.06
CA LEU A 188 2.23 -4.32 -10.59
C LEU A 188 1.44 -5.37 -11.36
N CYS A 189 2.05 -6.54 -11.47
CA CYS A 189 1.54 -7.72 -12.14
C CYS A 189 1.00 -8.72 -11.14
N CYS A 190 -0.12 -9.38 -11.45
CA CYS A 190 -0.61 -10.46 -10.63
C CYS A 190 -0.06 -11.78 -11.17
N SER A 191 0.89 -12.38 -10.47
CA SER A 191 1.47 -13.67 -10.84
C SER A 191 0.42 -14.77 -10.90
N GLN A 192 0.74 -15.88 -11.58
CA GLN A 192 -0.07 -17.11 -11.56
C GLN A 192 -0.31 -17.65 -10.14
N TYR A 193 0.54 -17.28 -9.19
CA TYR A 193 0.46 -17.71 -7.79
C TYR A 193 -0.37 -16.76 -6.92
N GLY A 194 -0.99 -15.72 -7.49
CA GLY A 194 -1.87 -14.80 -6.77
C GLY A 194 -1.12 -13.76 -5.93
N TYR A 195 0.07 -13.36 -6.38
CA TYR A 195 0.86 -12.29 -5.75
C TYR A 195 1.18 -11.15 -6.71
N CYS A 196 1.25 -9.94 -6.18
CA CYS A 196 1.61 -8.72 -6.89
C CYS A 196 3.12 -8.50 -6.87
N GLY A 197 3.67 -8.14 -8.03
CA GLY A 197 5.08 -7.75 -8.16
C GLY A 197 5.37 -7.15 -9.53
N SER A 198 6.55 -6.56 -9.72
CA SER A 198 6.93 -5.86 -10.95
C SER A 198 7.94 -6.62 -11.80
N THR A 199 8.49 -7.74 -11.33
CA THR A 199 9.53 -8.50 -12.02
C THR A 199 8.92 -9.50 -13.01
N SER A 200 9.77 -10.06 -13.89
CA SER A 200 9.39 -11.06 -14.90
C SER A 200 8.64 -12.27 -14.31
N GLU A 201 8.93 -12.65 -13.07
CA GLU A 201 8.29 -13.79 -12.41
C GLU A 201 6.81 -13.51 -12.11
N TYR A 202 6.45 -12.24 -11.92
CA TYR A 202 5.06 -11.82 -11.68
C TYR A 202 4.35 -11.45 -12.97
N CYS A 203 5.07 -10.83 -13.89
CA CYS A 203 4.52 -10.31 -15.13
C CYS A 203 4.55 -11.30 -16.30
N GLY A 204 5.27 -12.41 -16.16
CA GLY A 204 5.51 -13.38 -17.23
C GLY A 204 4.36 -14.38 -17.41
N LYS A 205 4.72 -15.60 -17.80
CA LYS A 205 3.76 -16.67 -18.12
C LYS A 205 2.83 -16.96 -16.95
N GLY A 206 1.51 -16.96 -17.22
CA GLY A 206 0.47 -17.23 -16.23
C GLY A 206 0.04 -16.02 -15.40
N CYS A 207 0.54 -14.84 -15.71
CA CYS A 207 0.07 -13.60 -15.09
C CYS A 207 -1.45 -13.41 -15.31
N GLN A 208 -2.17 -13.09 -14.22
CA GLN A 208 -3.61 -12.90 -14.17
C GLN A 208 -3.97 -11.44 -14.50
N SER A 209 -4.21 -11.16 -15.78
CA SER A 209 -4.42 -9.81 -16.31
C SER A 209 -5.67 -9.07 -15.79
N GLU A 210 -6.66 -9.81 -15.28
CA GLU A 210 -7.83 -9.22 -14.61
C GLU A 210 -7.47 -8.57 -13.26
N PHE A 211 -6.35 -8.97 -12.67
CA PHE A 211 -5.92 -8.57 -11.35
C PHE A 211 -4.54 -7.88 -11.35
N GLY A 212 -3.97 -7.55 -12.51
CA GLY A 212 -2.68 -6.84 -12.59
C GLY A 212 -2.22 -6.63 -14.04
N LYS A 213 -1.10 -5.93 -14.22
CA LYS A 213 -0.45 -5.78 -15.54
C LYS A 213 0.26 -7.07 -15.92
N CYS A 214 0.34 -7.46 -17.19
CA CYS A 214 1.09 -8.65 -17.61
C CYS A 214 1.95 -8.33 -18.84
N ASN A 215 3.17 -8.86 -18.87
CA ASN A 215 4.12 -8.66 -19.95
C ASN A 215 3.87 -9.69 -21.07
N GLY A 216 2.92 -9.36 -21.94
CA GLY A 216 2.87 -9.84 -23.32
C GLY A 216 2.44 -11.30 -23.54
N THR A 217 1.20 -11.47 -23.95
CA THR A 217 0.92 -12.10 -25.26
C THR A 217 0.22 -11.04 -26.11
N GLY A 218 0.73 -10.85 -27.34
CA GLY A 218 0.48 -9.67 -28.15
C GLY A 218 -0.86 -9.65 -28.91
N SER A 219 -1.21 -8.41 -29.28
CA SER A 219 -1.95 -7.97 -30.46
C SER A 219 -3.46 -8.20 -30.55
N GLY A 220 -4.17 -7.19 -30.04
CA GLY A 220 -5.48 -6.75 -30.52
C GLY A 220 -5.78 -5.35 -29.99
N SER A 221 -5.57 -4.32 -30.81
CA SER A 221 -6.01 -2.95 -30.57
C SER A 221 -7.48 -2.92 -30.13
N GLY A 222 -7.79 -2.27 -28.99
CA GLY A 222 -9.17 -1.99 -28.61
C GLY A 222 -9.37 -1.60 -27.14
N SER A 223 -9.26 -0.30 -26.87
CA SER A 223 -9.93 0.50 -25.83
C SER A 223 -10.43 -0.14 -24.51
N GLY A 224 -9.89 0.35 -23.39
CA GLY A 224 -10.45 0.19 -22.04
C GLY A 224 -9.94 1.23 -21.02
N SER A 225 -9.86 2.50 -21.44
CA SER A 225 -9.89 3.73 -20.63
C SER A 225 -9.06 3.84 -19.32
N GLN A 226 -7.73 4.00 -19.45
CA GLN A 226 -7.08 5.05 -18.64
C GLN A 226 -7.39 6.39 -19.29
N LYS A 227 -8.05 7.29 -18.54
CA LYS A 227 -8.36 8.65 -19.02
C LYS A 227 -7.07 9.46 -19.03
N ILE A 228 -6.47 9.64 -20.20
CA ILE A 228 -5.41 10.64 -20.44
C ILE A 228 -6.10 12.01 -20.47
N GLY A 229 -6.04 12.72 -19.36
CA GLY A 229 -6.77 13.96 -19.10
C GLY A 229 -6.14 15.20 -19.73
N LYS A 230 -6.74 16.36 -19.46
CA LYS A 230 -6.20 17.65 -19.94
C LYS A 230 -4.86 17.91 -19.25
N GLY A 231 -3.84 18.23 -20.05
CA GLY A 231 -2.47 18.43 -19.59
C GLY A 231 -1.62 17.16 -19.56
N ASP A 232 -2.18 15.98 -19.89
CA ASP A 232 -1.40 14.73 -19.98
C ASP A 232 -0.78 14.53 -21.38
N ARG A 233 0.22 13.64 -21.44
CA ARG A 233 0.90 13.25 -22.67
C ARG A 233 0.04 12.30 -23.52
N CYS A 234 0.09 12.44 -24.84
CA CYS A 234 -0.60 11.59 -25.80
C CYS A 234 0.24 11.33 -27.05
N GLY A 235 -0.19 10.37 -27.86
CA GLY A 235 0.47 10.03 -29.13
C GLY A 235 0.82 8.55 -29.23
N LYS A 236 1.52 8.19 -30.31
CA LYS A 236 1.99 6.82 -30.56
C LYS A 236 2.83 6.33 -29.38
N GLY A 237 2.46 5.17 -28.83
CA GLY A 237 3.13 4.58 -27.66
C GLY A 237 2.73 5.16 -26.31
N ILE A 238 1.91 6.22 -26.26
CA ILE A 238 1.39 6.81 -25.02
C ILE A 238 -0.12 6.57 -24.88
N GLY A 239 -0.89 6.89 -25.93
CA GLY A 239 -2.34 6.67 -25.95
C GLY A 239 -3.15 7.89 -26.36
N ARG A 240 -4.48 7.74 -26.32
CA ARG A 240 -5.48 8.73 -26.77
C ARG A 240 -5.99 9.58 -25.61
N CYS A 241 -6.11 10.88 -25.83
CA CYS A 241 -6.74 11.81 -24.90
C CYS A 241 -8.19 11.41 -24.60
N ALA A 242 -8.67 11.78 -23.41
CA ALA A 242 -10.05 11.62 -23.00
C ALA A 242 -11.02 12.29 -23.98
N SER A 243 -12.27 11.81 -23.98
CA SER A 243 -13.31 12.33 -24.88
C SER A 243 -13.45 13.85 -24.78
N GLY A 244 -13.50 14.53 -25.93
CA GLY A 244 -13.56 15.99 -26.02
C GLY A 244 -12.19 16.70 -26.03
N LEU A 245 -11.09 15.98 -25.83
CA LEU A 245 -9.73 16.53 -25.89
C LEU A 245 -9.02 16.15 -27.19
N CYS A 246 -8.15 17.05 -27.62
CA CYS A 246 -7.29 16.99 -28.79
C CYS A 246 -5.88 16.59 -28.39
N CYS A 247 -5.23 15.75 -29.19
CA CYS A 247 -3.81 15.45 -29.01
C CYS A 247 -3.02 16.36 -29.94
N SER A 248 -2.35 17.36 -29.39
CA SER A 248 -1.60 18.33 -30.19
C SER A 248 -0.46 17.67 -30.97
N LYS A 249 0.10 18.39 -31.95
CA LYS A 249 1.31 17.95 -32.67
C LYS A 249 2.51 17.66 -31.77
N TYR A 250 2.50 18.19 -30.55
CA TYR A 250 3.55 17.99 -29.54
C TYR A 250 3.26 16.88 -28.54
N GLY A 251 2.14 16.17 -28.69
CA GLY A 251 1.77 15.05 -27.84
C GLY A 251 1.22 15.47 -26.47
N TRP A 252 0.36 16.49 -26.44
CA TRP A 252 -0.35 16.93 -25.23
C TRP A 252 -1.85 17.01 -25.43
N CYS A 253 -2.60 16.65 -24.40
CA CYS A 253 -4.06 16.68 -24.39
C CYS A 253 -4.63 18.03 -23.93
N ASP A 254 -5.40 18.70 -24.79
CA ASP A 254 -6.16 19.91 -24.45
C ASP A 254 -7.36 20.10 -25.39
N ASN A 255 -8.25 21.07 -25.15
CA ASN A 255 -9.42 21.39 -25.99
C ASN A 255 -9.33 22.77 -26.67
N THR A 256 -8.16 23.43 -26.63
CA THR A 256 -7.95 24.73 -27.27
C THR A 256 -7.75 24.59 -28.78
N SER A 257 -8.10 25.63 -29.55
CA SER A 257 -7.94 25.65 -31.02
C SER A 257 -6.49 25.41 -31.47
N SER A 258 -5.49 25.83 -30.67
CA SER A 258 -4.08 25.57 -30.92
C SER A 258 -3.70 24.08 -30.81
N HIS A 259 -4.40 23.31 -29.97
CA HIS A 259 -4.20 21.87 -29.82
C HIS A 259 -5.00 21.06 -30.83
N CYS A 260 -6.19 21.56 -31.20
CA CYS A 260 -7.10 20.89 -32.12
C CYS A 260 -6.84 21.24 -33.60
N GLY A 261 -6.07 22.29 -33.89
CA GLY A 261 -5.79 22.78 -35.24
C GLY A 261 -4.66 22.04 -35.96
N ALA A 262 -3.87 22.78 -36.75
CA ALA A 262 -2.85 22.21 -37.63
C ALA A 262 -1.84 21.31 -36.88
N GLY A 263 -1.73 20.06 -37.33
CA GLY A 263 -0.83 19.04 -36.77
C GLY A 263 -1.42 18.22 -35.62
N CYS A 264 -2.69 18.42 -35.26
CA CYS A 264 -3.36 17.57 -34.29
C CYS A 264 -3.37 16.09 -34.72
N GLN A 265 -3.06 15.19 -33.78
CA GLN A 265 -2.90 13.76 -34.02
C GLN A 265 -4.26 13.04 -33.92
N ARG A 266 -4.98 12.93 -35.05
CA ARG A 266 -6.36 12.40 -35.13
C ARG A 266 -6.58 10.99 -34.56
N GLN A 267 -5.55 10.15 -34.54
CA GLN A 267 -5.62 8.81 -33.95
C GLN A 267 -5.63 8.83 -32.41
N PHE A 268 -5.16 9.93 -31.80
CA PHE A 268 -4.93 10.05 -30.35
C PHE A 268 -5.73 11.18 -29.71
N GLY A 269 -6.67 11.82 -30.43
CA GLY A 269 -7.57 12.84 -29.88
C GLY A 269 -8.59 13.32 -30.91
N ARG A 270 -9.46 14.26 -30.53
CA ARG A 270 -10.29 15.02 -31.47
C ARG A 270 -9.40 16.02 -32.23
N CYS A 271 -9.66 16.31 -33.50
CA CYS A 271 -9.02 17.42 -34.22
C CYS A 271 -10.08 18.15 -35.04
N ASN A 272 -9.85 19.44 -35.29
CA ASN A 272 -10.69 20.27 -36.14
C ASN A 272 -10.23 20.26 -37.59
#